data_AF-A0A2S0U3L3-F1
#
_entry.id   AF-A0A2S0U3L3-F1
#
_cell.length_a   1.000
_cell.length_b   1.000
_cell.length_c   1.000
_cell.angle_alpha   90.00
_cell.angle_beta   90.00
_cell.angle_gamma   90.00
#
_symmetry.space_group_name_H-M   'P 1'
#
loop_
_entity.id
_entity.type
_entity.pdbx_description
1 polymer ?
#
loop_
_entity_poly.entity_id
_entity_poly.type
_entity_poly.pdbx_seq_one_letter_code
_entity_poly.pdbx_strand_id
1 'polypeptide(L)'
;MKTTTKIKKIRKKIIKEIETFLVNKVPMENNTKHSFLLTWILTNLNIDVSNSDSDVTQLAYAVFLLSLIATLCFLNVLGYFSAYYFIQKGNYEERYPKLTRFINYFKKVNFVFLIIEVLICLFCLSSLALFSLLILFK
;
A
#
# COMPACT_ATOMS: atom_id res chain seq x y z
N MET A 1 -19.71 10.78 53.06
CA MET A 1 -18.44 10.36 52.41
C MET A 1 -18.45 8.88 51.92
N LYS A 2 -19.56 8.35 51.36
CA LYS A 2 -19.65 6.95 50.85
C LYS A 2 -20.08 6.86 49.37
N THR A 3 -20.62 7.94 48.80
CA THR A 3 -21.18 8.00 47.45
C THR A 3 -20.11 8.18 46.36
N THR A 4 -19.04 8.94 46.65
CA THR A 4 -17.96 9.20 45.68
C THR A 4 -17.12 7.95 45.36
N THR A 5 -17.03 6.99 46.29
CA THR A 5 -16.24 5.75 46.11
C THR A 5 -16.93 4.75 45.18
N LYS A 6 -18.26 4.69 45.18
CA LYS A 6 -19.03 3.80 44.29
C LYS A 6 -18.95 4.26 42.82
N ILE A 7 -19.02 5.57 42.58
CA ILE A 7 -18.93 6.16 41.23
C ILE A 7 -17.55 5.89 40.61
N LYS A 8 -16.46 5.97 41.40
CA LYS A 8 -15.11 5.65 40.93
C LYS A 8 -14.94 4.18 40.53
N LYS A 9 -15.60 3.24 41.23
CA LYS A 9 -15.57 1.81 40.87
C LYS A 9 -16.30 1.52 39.56
N ILE A 10 -17.45 2.17 39.34
CA ILE A 10 -18.24 1.99 38.10
C ILE A 10 -17.45 2.51 36.90
N ARG A 11 -16.82 3.69 37.00
CA ARG A 11 -15.98 4.24 35.93
C ARG A 11 -14.82 3.31 35.55
N LYS A 12 -14.12 2.73 36.54
CA LYS A 12 -13.04 1.77 36.27
C LYS A 12 -13.52 0.51 35.56
N LYS A 13 -14.73 0.03 35.86
CA LYS A 13 -15.29 -1.17 35.22
C LYS A 13 -15.63 -0.90 33.74
N ILE A 14 -16.21 0.26 33.45
CA ILE A 14 -16.55 0.67 32.07
C ILE A 14 -15.30 0.84 31.22
N ILE A 15 -14.25 1.50 31.74
CA ILE A 15 -12.98 1.67 31.01
C ILE A 15 -12.36 0.32 30.65
N LYS A 16 -12.38 -0.64 31.59
CA LYS A 16 -11.82 -1.97 31.39
C LYS A 16 -12.59 -2.79 30.34
N GLU A 17 -13.92 -2.63 30.28
CA GLU A 17 -14.76 -3.27 29.25
C GLU A 17 -14.57 -2.64 27.87
N ILE A 18 -14.31 -1.33 27.79
CA ILE A 18 -13.99 -0.65 26.52
C ILE A 18 -12.63 -1.09 25.99
N GLU A 19 -11.61 -1.18 26.86
CA GLU A 19 -10.26 -1.65 26.47
C GLU A 19 -10.29 -3.08 25.94
N THR A 20 -11.00 -3.99 26.61
CA THR A 20 -11.10 -5.38 26.14
C THR A 20 -11.91 -5.51 24.85
N PHE A 21 -12.91 -4.63 24.63
CA PHE A 21 -13.66 -4.62 23.38
C PHE A 21 -12.86 -4.05 22.20
N LEU A 22 -12.00 -3.06 22.43
CA LEU A 22 -11.11 -2.49 21.42
C LEU A 22 -9.97 -3.46 21.05
N VAL A 23 -9.38 -4.14 22.04
CA VAL A 23 -8.27 -5.09 21.80
C VAL A 23 -8.76 -6.37 21.10
N ASN A 24 -9.96 -6.86 21.43
CA ASN A 24 -10.47 -8.11 20.86
C ASN A 24 -11.13 -7.95 19.47
N LYS A 25 -11.44 -6.73 19.02
CA LYS A 25 -12.03 -6.48 17.70
C LYS A 25 -11.02 -6.17 16.60
N VAL A 26 -9.73 -6.05 16.92
CA VAL A 26 -8.68 -5.94 15.92
C VAL A 26 -7.97 -7.28 15.84
N PRO A 27 -8.48 -8.26 15.08
CA PRO A 27 -7.62 -9.34 14.63
C PRO A 27 -6.54 -8.68 13.76
N MET A 28 -5.37 -8.40 14.36
CA MET A 28 -4.13 -8.19 13.61
C MET A 28 -3.73 -9.54 13.01
N GLU A 29 -4.48 -9.96 12.00
CA GLU A 29 -4.01 -10.96 11.07
C GLU A 29 -2.91 -10.27 10.25
N ASN A 30 -1.67 -10.49 10.66
CA ASN A 30 -0.45 -9.91 10.11
C ASN A 30 -0.12 -10.47 8.70
N ASN A 31 -1.14 -10.64 7.86
CA ASN A 31 -1.05 -11.03 6.46
C ASN A 31 -0.82 -9.80 5.58
N THR A 32 0.02 -8.87 6.03
CA THR A 32 0.51 -7.79 5.19
C THR A 32 1.47 -8.37 4.17
N LYS A 33 0.90 -8.89 3.08
CA LYS A 33 1.59 -9.16 1.82
C LYS A 33 1.97 -7.80 1.24
N HIS A 34 2.92 -7.13 1.88
CA HIS A 34 3.45 -5.88 1.37
C HIS A 34 4.11 -6.13 0.02
N SER A 35 4.04 -5.12 -0.84
CA SER A 35 4.66 -5.11 -2.16
C SER A 35 6.17 -5.26 -2.00
N PHE A 36 6.65 -6.51 -2.05
CA PHE A 36 8.05 -6.89 -1.82
C PHE A 36 9.00 -6.10 -2.74
N LEU A 37 8.55 -5.83 -3.96
CA LEU A 37 9.27 -5.06 -4.96
C LEU A 37 9.52 -3.61 -4.51
N LEU A 38 8.52 -2.95 -3.93
CA LEU A 38 8.64 -1.56 -3.48
C LEU A 38 9.65 -1.44 -2.33
N THR A 39 9.52 -2.28 -1.31
CA THR A 39 10.44 -2.29 -0.17
C THR A 39 11.86 -2.63 -0.59
N TRP A 40 12.03 -3.59 -1.51
CA TRP A 40 13.36 -3.96 -2.00
C TRP A 40 14.03 -2.82 -2.79
N ILE A 41 13.27 -2.11 -3.63
CA ILE A 41 13.81 -0.98 -4.39
C ILE A 41 14.18 0.17 -3.44
N LEU A 42 13.31 0.52 -2.49
CA LEU A 42 13.56 1.60 -1.54
C LEU A 42 14.76 1.33 -0.63
N THR A 43 15.00 0.08 -0.22
CA THR A 43 16.17 -0.27 0.61
C THR A 43 17.49 -0.20 -0.18
N ASN A 44 17.48 -0.47 -1.49
CA ASN A 44 18.68 -0.36 -2.32
C ASN A 44 18.94 1.08 -2.80
N LEU A 45 17.89 1.89 -2.93
CA LEU A 45 17.99 3.33 -3.12
C LEU A 45 18.35 3.98 -1.79
N ASN A 46 19.65 4.00 -1.46
CA ASN A 46 20.17 4.74 -0.30
C ASN A 46 20.08 6.26 -0.56
N ILE A 47 18.86 6.79 -0.59
CA ILE A 47 18.55 8.20 -0.81
C ILE A 47 18.65 8.90 0.55
N ASP A 48 19.82 9.46 0.83
CA ASP A 48 20.01 10.38 1.95
C ASP A 48 19.98 11.81 1.38
N VAL A 49 18.83 12.47 1.49
CA VAL A 49 18.70 13.88 1.10
C VAL A 49 19.10 14.70 2.31
N SER A 50 20.28 15.29 2.26
CA SER A 50 20.75 16.16 3.32
C SER A 50 19.94 17.45 3.31
N ASN A 51 19.61 17.98 4.49
CA ASN A 51 19.00 19.32 4.60
C ASN A 51 19.94 20.45 4.12
N SER A 52 21.20 20.14 3.77
CA SER A 52 22.15 21.07 3.16
C SER A 52 22.05 21.12 1.63
N ASP A 53 21.26 20.25 1.00
CA ASP A 53 21.16 20.18 -0.45
C ASP A 53 20.29 21.32 -1.00
N SER A 54 20.48 21.66 -2.28
CA SER A 54 19.69 22.71 -2.92
C SER A 54 18.20 22.34 -3.04
N ASP A 55 17.31 23.33 -2.97
CA ASP A 55 15.86 23.13 -3.15
C ASP A 55 15.53 22.37 -4.46
N VAL A 56 16.31 22.62 -5.51
CA VAL A 56 16.17 21.97 -6.82
C VAL A 56 16.51 20.48 -6.75
N THR A 57 17.59 20.12 -6.05
CA THR A 57 17.98 18.72 -5.86
C THR A 57 16.95 17.96 -5.03
N GLN A 58 16.41 18.57 -3.97
CA GLN A 58 15.37 17.96 -3.15
C GLN A 58 14.08 17.73 -3.97
N LEU A 59 13.69 18.71 -4.79
CA LEU A 59 12.55 18.58 -5.69
C LEU A 59 12.75 17.47 -6.73
N ALA A 60 13.94 17.39 -7.34
CA ALA A 60 14.26 16.35 -8.32
C ALA A 60 14.16 14.94 -7.73
N TYR A 61 14.62 14.74 -6.49
CA TYR A 61 14.48 13.46 -5.78
C TYR A 61 13.01 13.12 -5.47
N ALA A 62 12.21 14.12 -5.05
CA ALA A 62 10.79 13.91 -4.80
C ALA A 62 10.03 13.50 -6.07
N VAL A 63 10.29 14.19 -7.19
CA VAL A 63 9.71 13.87 -8.50
C VAL A 63 10.15 12.48 -8.97
N PHE A 64 11.43 12.14 -8.79
CA PHE A 64 11.97 10.82 -9.12
C PHE A 64 11.27 9.71 -8.34
N LEU A 65 11.16 9.83 -7.01
CA LEU A 65 10.45 8.86 -6.17
C LEU A 65 8.98 8.71 -6.56
N LEU A 66 8.30 9.82 -6.84
CA LEU A 66 6.89 9.78 -7.25
C LEU A 66 6.71 9.09 -8.60
N SER A 67 7.63 9.30 -9.55
CA SER A 67 7.63 8.63 -10.85
C SER A 67 7.94 7.12 -10.74
N LEU A 68 8.83 6.74 -9.82
CA LEU A 68 9.19 5.36 -9.55
C LEU A 68 7.99 4.59 -8.98
N ILE A 69 7.28 5.18 -8.01
CA ILE A 69 6.06 4.62 -7.44
C ILE A 69 4.99 4.45 -8.52
N ALA A 70 4.76 5.48 -9.35
CA ALA A 70 3.78 5.41 -10.45
C ALA A 70 4.13 4.29 -11.45
N THR A 71 5.41 4.14 -11.80
CA THR A 71 5.88 3.10 -12.73
C THR A 71 5.67 1.70 -12.16
N LEU A 72 5.99 1.48 -10.88
CA LEU A 72 5.76 0.19 -10.23
C LEU A 72 4.27 -0.15 -10.14
N CYS A 73 3.44 0.85 -9.85
CA CYS A 73 2.00 0.68 -9.81
C CYS A 73 1.44 0.29 -11.17
N PHE A 74 1.90 0.95 -12.24
CA PHE A 74 1.55 0.59 -13.61
C PHE A 74 1.99 -0.84 -13.96
N LEU A 75 3.22 -1.23 -13.58
CA LEU A 75 3.75 -2.57 -13.84
C LEU A 75 2.94 -3.66 -13.10
N ASN A 76 2.51 -3.39 -11.87
CA ASN A 76 1.65 -4.30 -11.12
C ASN A 76 0.29 -4.51 -11.78
N VAL A 77 -0.38 -3.42 -12.18
CA VAL A 77 -1.67 -3.49 -12.88
C VAL A 77 -1.52 -4.24 -14.20
N LEU A 78 -0.49 -3.92 -15.00
CA LEU A 78 -0.22 -4.58 -16.27
C LEU A 78 0.11 -6.07 -16.09
N GLY A 79 0.89 -6.41 -15.07
CA GLY A 79 1.20 -7.79 -14.68
C GLY A 79 -0.06 -8.57 -14.31
N TYR A 80 -0.99 -7.96 -13.59
CA TYR A 80 -2.27 -8.57 -13.27
C TYR A 80 -3.12 -8.83 -14.51
N PHE A 81 -3.32 -7.83 -15.39
CA PHE A 81 -4.09 -8.00 -16.61
C PHE A 81 -3.49 -9.06 -17.53
N SER A 82 -2.15 -9.09 -17.64
CA SER A 82 -1.44 -10.10 -18.40
C SER A 82 -1.68 -11.50 -17.83
N ALA A 83 -1.50 -11.68 -16.51
CA ALA A 83 -1.75 -12.95 -15.85
C ALA A 83 -3.20 -13.41 -15.99
N TYR A 84 -4.17 -12.50 -15.81
CA TYR A 84 -5.59 -12.78 -15.97
C TYR A 84 -5.91 -13.24 -17.40
N TYR A 85 -5.37 -12.55 -18.41
CA TYR A 85 -5.56 -12.91 -19.81
C TYR A 85 -4.98 -14.30 -20.14
N PHE A 86 -3.79 -14.61 -19.64
CA PHE A 86 -3.18 -15.94 -19.82
C PHE A 86 -3.99 -17.04 -19.15
N ILE A 87 -4.48 -16.82 -17.93
CA ILE A 87 -5.31 -17.79 -17.20
C ILE A 87 -6.62 -18.04 -17.93
N GLN A 88 -7.24 -17.00 -18.49
CA GLN A 88 -8.54 -17.13 -19.15
C GLN A 88 -8.45 -17.85 -20.51
N LYS A 89 -7.31 -17.75 -21.21
CA LYS A 89 -7.14 -18.31 -22.56
C LYS A 89 -6.40 -19.64 -22.65
N GLY A 90 -5.76 -20.14 -21.59
CA GLY A 90 -5.04 -21.42 -21.69
C GLY A 90 -5.20 -22.34 -20.50
N ASN A 91 -5.26 -23.65 -20.79
CA ASN A 91 -5.12 -24.76 -19.84
C ASN A 91 -3.70 -24.84 -19.23
N TYR A 92 -3.16 -23.71 -18.78
CA TYR A 92 -1.84 -23.63 -18.18
C TYR A 92 -1.80 -24.29 -16.78
N GLU A 93 -2.96 -24.47 -16.14
CA GLU A 93 -3.08 -25.26 -14.91
C GLU A 93 -2.65 -26.73 -15.13
N GLU A 94 -2.91 -27.28 -16.32
CA GLU A 94 -2.56 -28.65 -16.69
C GLU A 94 -1.12 -28.78 -17.21
N ARG A 95 -0.65 -27.78 -17.97
CA ARG A 95 0.65 -27.84 -18.65
C ARG A 95 1.86 -27.49 -17.76
N TYR A 96 1.66 -26.68 -16.71
CA TYR A 96 2.74 -26.25 -15.82
C TYR A 96 2.33 -26.30 -14.33
N PRO A 97 2.43 -27.49 -13.69
CA PRO A 97 2.02 -27.67 -12.29
C PRO A 97 2.86 -26.87 -11.28
N LYS A 98 4.05 -26.39 -11.67
CA LYS A 98 4.87 -25.51 -10.82
C LYS A 98 4.35 -24.07 -10.79
N LEU A 99 3.68 -23.62 -11.86
CA LEU A 99 3.10 -22.27 -11.95
C LEU A 99 1.72 -22.16 -11.29
N THR A 100 1.10 -23.29 -10.92
CA THR A 100 -0.25 -23.31 -10.34
C THR A 100 -0.35 -22.52 -9.03
N ARG A 101 0.74 -22.45 -8.24
CA ARG A 101 0.79 -21.57 -7.05
C ARG A 101 0.73 -20.09 -7.40
N PHE A 102 1.41 -19.68 -8.48
CA PHE A 102 1.38 -18.30 -8.96
C PHE A 102 0.01 -17.97 -9.53
N ILE A 103 -0.57 -18.86 -10.34
CA ILE A 103 -1.92 -18.72 -10.87
C ILE A 103 -2.96 -18.59 -9.74
N ASN A 104 -2.92 -19.46 -8.74
CA ASN A 104 -3.82 -19.40 -7.58
C ASN A 104 -3.64 -18.14 -6.73
N TYR A 105 -2.43 -17.57 -6.69
CA TYR A 105 -2.21 -16.27 -6.06
C TYR A 105 -3.02 -15.18 -6.79
N PHE A 106 -2.87 -15.06 -8.12
CA PHE A 106 -3.60 -14.06 -8.92
C PHE A 106 -5.12 -14.28 -8.93
N LYS A 107 -5.56 -15.54 -8.91
CA LYS A 107 -6.98 -15.90 -8.80
C LYS A 107 -7.61 -15.47 -7.47
N LYS A 108 -6.81 -15.42 -6.40
CA LYS A 108 -7.23 -15.03 -5.04
C LYS A 108 -7.04 -13.53 -4.76
N VAL A 109 -6.37 -12.79 -5.64
CA VAL A 109 -6.27 -11.33 -5.48
C VAL A 109 -7.66 -10.73 -5.63
N ASN A 110 -8.09 -10.00 -4.59
CA ASN A 110 -9.36 -9.28 -4.61
C ASN A 110 -9.31 -8.17 -5.66
N PHE A 111 -10.29 -8.14 -6.55
CA PHE A 111 -10.48 -7.07 -7.54
C PHE A 111 -10.47 -5.67 -6.90
N VAL A 112 -10.93 -5.56 -5.64
CA VAL A 112 -10.85 -4.34 -4.81
C VAL A 112 -9.42 -3.82 -4.64
N PHE A 113 -8.44 -4.71 -4.46
CA PHE A 113 -7.04 -4.31 -4.32
C PHE A 113 -6.52 -3.68 -5.62
N LEU A 114 -6.90 -4.24 -6.77
CA LEU A 114 -6.55 -3.68 -8.08
C LEU A 114 -7.17 -2.31 -8.29
N ILE A 115 -8.43 -2.10 -7.89
CA ILE A 115 -9.07 -0.78 -7.96
C ILE A 115 -8.30 0.24 -7.11
N ILE A 116 -7.92 -0.13 -5.89
CA ILE A 116 -7.12 0.75 -5.01
C ILE A 116 -5.77 1.09 -5.67
N GLU A 117 -5.11 0.11 -6.26
CA GLU A 117 -3.83 0.31 -6.94
C GLU A 117 -3.96 1.25 -8.13
N VAL A 118 -5.00 1.09 -8.96
CA VAL A 118 -5.32 2.02 -10.07
C VAL A 118 -5.59 3.43 -9.56
N LEU A 119 -6.34 3.58 -8.47
CA LEU A 119 -6.61 4.90 -7.85
C LEU A 119 -5.33 5.58 -7.35
N ILE A 120 -4.44 4.82 -6.69
CA ILE A 120 -3.14 5.32 -6.25
C ILE A 120 -2.29 5.74 -7.45
N CYS A 121 -2.27 4.94 -8.52
CA CYS A 121 -1.56 5.27 -9.75
C CYS A 121 -2.03 6.62 -10.33
N LEU A 122 -3.35 6.79 -10.47
CA LEU A 122 -3.95 8.02 -10.97
C LEU A 122 -3.63 9.22 -10.08
N PHE A 123 -3.64 9.04 -8.77
CA PHE A 123 -3.29 10.09 -7.81
C PHE A 123 -1.82 10.54 -7.95
N CYS A 124 -0.88 9.58 -8.07
CA CYS A 124 0.54 9.88 -8.29
C CYS A 124 0.75 10.61 -9.62
N LEU A 125 0.10 10.16 -10.69
CA LEU A 125 0.20 10.76 -12.02
C LEU A 125 -0.37 12.18 -12.06
N SER A 126 -1.54 12.38 -11.44
CA SER A 126 -2.16 13.70 -11.29
C SER A 126 -1.26 14.66 -10.50
N SER A 127 -0.68 14.18 -9.39
CA SER A 127 0.27 14.97 -8.58
C SER A 127 1.49 15.38 -9.41
N LEU A 128 2.08 14.45 -10.18
CA LEU A 128 3.20 14.76 -11.09
C LEU A 128 2.82 15.84 -12.12
N ALA A 129 1.63 15.74 -12.73
CA ALA A 129 1.15 16.71 -13.69
C ALA A 129 0.97 18.10 -13.06
N LEU A 130 0.41 18.17 -11.85
CA LEU A 130 0.27 19.42 -11.09
C LEU A 130 1.62 20.05 -10.73
N PHE A 131 2.59 19.25 -10.26
CA PHE A 131 3.94 19.75 -9.97
C PHE A 131 4.62 20.29 -11.23
N SER A 132 4.49 19.60 -12.37
CA SER A 132 5.05 20.06 -13.64
C SER A 132 4.42 21.37 -14.11
N LEU A 133 3.09 21.53 -13.99
CA LEU A 133 2.41 22.78 -14.30
C LEU A 133 2.84 23.91 -13.38
N LEU A 134 2.95 23.65 -12.08
CA LEU A 134 3.35 24.65 -11.09
C LEU A 134 4.77 25.19 -11.33
N ILE A 135 5.68 24.33 -11.81
CA ILE A 135 7.03 24.74 -12.21
C ILE A 135 7.00 25.60 -13.47
N LEU A 136 6.13 25.29 -14.44
CA LEU A 136 6.06 26.00 -15.71
C LEU A 136 5.43 27.41 -15.58
N PHE A 137 4.50 27.58 -14.64
CA PHE A 137 3.83 28.87 -14.39
C PHE A 137 4.56 29.77 -13.39
N LYS A 138 5.65 29.31 -12.79
CA LYS A 138 6.49 30.06 -11.84
C LYS A 138 7.76 30.53 -12.52
#